data_AF-A0A950UWD9-F1
#
_entry.id   AF-A0A950UWD9-F1
#
_cell.length_a   1.000
_cell.length_b   1.000
_cell.length_c   1.000
_cell.angle_alpha   90.00
_cell.angle_beta   90.00
_cell.angle_gamma   90.00
#
_symmetry.space_group_name_H-M   'P 1'
#
loop_
_entity.id
_entity.type
_entity.pdbx_description
1 polymer ?
#
loop_
_entity_poly.entity_id
_entity_poly.type
_entity_poly.pdbx_seq_one_letter_code
_entity_poly.pdbx_strand_id
1 'polypeptide(L)' 'MVGQSAPLPATVSDPINSAILAVSEDRLSGFQIDPFGEIAARAGIDAQTVIDRVRAMLAAGTIRRVR' A
#
# COMPACT_ATOMS: atom_id res chain seq x y z
N MET A 1 20.32 -3.20 -15.24
CA MET A 1 20.57 -2.28 -14.11
C MET A 1 19.31 -2.27 -13.26
N VAL A 2 19.30 -2.99 -12.14
CA VAL A 2 18.17 -2.95 -11.19
C VAL A 2 18.34 -1.72 -10.31
N GLY A 3 17.48 -0.71 -10.51
CA GLY A 3 17.42 0.45 -9.65
C GLY A 3 17.01 0.02 -8.25
N GLN A 4 17.95 0.07 -7.31
CA GLN A 4 17.64 -0.01 -5.89
C GLN A 4 16.93 1.29 -5.51
N SER A 5 15.61 1.27 -5.52
CA SER A 5 14.80 2.26 -4.79
C SER A 5 15.17 2.12 -3.32
N ALA A 6 15.59 3.22 -2.67
CA ALA A 6 15.94 3.25 -1.26
C ALA A 6 14.90 2.50 -0.40
N PRO A 7 15.28 1.87 0.72
CA PRO A 7 14.34 1.09 1.53
C PRO A 7 13.20 1.99 1.99
N LEU A 8 12.03 1.82 1.37
CA LEU A 8 10.83 2.53 1.77
C LEU A 8 10.46 2.07 3.18
N PRO A 9 10.05 3.00 4.07
CA PRO A 9 9.53 2.64 5.37
C PRO A 9 8.37 1.66 5.19
N ALA A 10 8.52 0.47 5.77
CA ALA A 10 7.54 -0.61 5.74
C ALA A 10 6.86 -0.82 7.11
N THR A 11 7.08 0.09 8.05
CA THR A 11 6.53 0.05 9.41
C THR A 11 5.12 0.64 9.44
N VAL A 12 4.27 0.10 10.32
CA VAL A 12 2.88 0.57 10.47
C VAL A 12 2.79 2.00 11.02
N SER A 13 3.82 2.45 11.76
CA SER A 13 3.88 3.81 12.31
C SER A 13 4.10 4.89 11.26
N ASP A 14 4.45 4.52 10.02
CA ASP A 14 4.51 5.48 8.92
C ASP A 14 3.07 5.92 8.58
N PRO A 15 2.79 7.23 8.53
CA PRO A 15 1.44 7.74 8.31
C PRO A 15 0.86 7.31 6.96
N ILE A 16 1.69 7.11 5.94
CA ILE A 16 1.26 6.64 4.62
C ILE A 16 0.86 5.16 4.69
N ASN A 17 1.68 4.33 5.32
CA ASN A 17 1.38 2.91 5.49
C ASN A 17 0.11 2.70 6.33
N SER A 18 -0.04 3.48 7.41
CA SER A 18 -1.24 3.47 8.24
C SER A 18 -2.49 3.87 7.44
N ALA A 19 -2.41 4.89 6.56
CA ALA A 19 -3.53 5.29 5.72
C ALA A 19 -3.90 4.19 4.70
N ILE A 20 -2.91 3.58 4.04
CA ILE A 20 -3.11 2.47 3.10
C ILE A 20 -3.79 1.29 3.80
N LEU A 21 -3.32 0.93 5.00
CA LEU A 21 -3.87 -0.16 5.80
C LEU A 21 -5.29 0.15 6.27
N ALA A 22 -5.55 1.37 6.74
CA ALA A 22 -6.88 1.78 7.17
C ALA A 22 -7.91 1.65 6.03
N VAL A 23 -7.56 2.09 4.81
CA VAL A 23 -8.45 1.93 3.63
C VAL A 23 -8.59 0.45 3.22
N SER A 24 -7.53 -0.34 3.36
CA SER A 24 -7.57 -1.78 3.04
C SER A 24 -8.41 -2.57 4.07
N GLU A 25 -8.33 -2.21 5.35
CA GLU A 25 -9.12 -2.80 6.44
C GLU A 25 -10.58 -2.39 6.42
N ASP A 26 -10.88 -1.18 5.92
CA ASP A 26 -12.23 -0.69 5.63
C ASP A 26 -12.99 -1.58 4.62
N ARG A 27 -12.30 -2.57 4.02
CA ARG A 27 -12.81 -3.52 3.02
C ARG A 27 -13.47 -2.76 1.88
N LEU A 28 -12.66 -2.44 0.87
CA LEU A 28 -13.13 -2.21 -0.49
C LEU A 28 -14.18 -3.28 -0.83
N SER A 29 -15.44 -2.87 -0.81
CA SER A 29 -16.56 -3.80 -0.91
C SER A 29 -16.83 -4.09 -2.37
N GLY A 30 -16.64 -5.36 -2.77
CA GLY A 30 -16.80 -5.82 -4.14
C GLY A 30 -15.47 -5.99 -4.88
N PHE A 31 -15.52 -6.65 -6.03
CA PHE A 31 -14.38 -6.76 -6.94
C PHE A 31 -14.14 -5.40 -7.60
N GLN A 32 -13.31 -4.57 -6.98
CA GLN A 32 -12.90 -3.30 -7.58
C GLN A 32 -12.00 -3.55 -8.79
N ILE A 33 -12.28 -2.83 -9.89
CA ILE A 33 -11.52 -2.89 -11.14
C ILE A 33 -10.08 -2.42 -10.91
N ASP A 34 -9.91 -1.39 -10.07
CA ASP A 34 -8.60 -0.86 -9.68
C ASP A 34 -8.52 -0.61 -8.17
N PRO A 35 -8.24 -1.65 -7.35
CA PRO A 35 -8.23 -1.51 -5.90
C PRO A 35 -7.12 -0.57 -5.42
N PHE A 36 -5.98 -0.53 -6.11
CA PHE A 36 -4.87 0.36 -5.73
C PHE A 36 -5.15 1.83 -6.03
N GLY A 37 -5.78 2.13 -7.18
CA GLY A 37 -6.22 3.49 -7.48
C GLY A 37 -7.31 3.99 -6.54
N GLU A 38 -8.23 3.11 -6.13
CA GLU A 38 -9.25 3.48 -5.13
C GLU A 38 -8.62 3.73 -3.75
N ILE A 39 -7.65 2.92 -3.34
CA ILE A 39 -6.87 3.17 -2.12
C ILE A 39 -6.15 4.51 -2.21
N ALA A 40 -5.50 4.79 -3.34
CA ALA A 40 -4.83 6.06 -3.61
C ALA A 40 -5.78 7.25 -3.53
N ALA A 41 -6.94 7.16 -4.18
CA ALA A 41 -7.96 8.20 -4.15
C ALA A 41 -8.48 8.46 -2.73
N ARG A 42 -8.76 7.41 -1.95
CA ARG A 42 -9.25 7.52 -0.56
C ARG A 42 -8.19 7.98 0.42
N ALA A 43 -6.95 7.54 0.25
CA ALA A 43 -5.82 7.93 1.08
C ALA A 43 -5.20 9.29 0.67
N GLY A 44 -5.61 9.85 -0.48
CA GLY A 44 -5.12 11.13 -0.98
C GLY A 44 -3.65 11.08 -1.45
N ILE A 45 -3.18 9.92 -1.90
CA ILE A 45 -1.79 9.69 -2.34
C ILE A 45 -1.77 9.08 -3.74
N ASP A 46 -0.60 9.06 -4.37
CA ASP A 46 -0.44 8.50 -5.71
C ASP A 46 -0.51 6.96 -5.70
N ALA A 47 -1.16 6.36 -6.71
CA ALA A 47 -1.30 4.91 -6.85
C ALA A 47 0.05 4.19 -6.95
N GLN A 48 1.05 4.79 -7.60
CA GLN A 48 2.40 4.26 -7.66
C GLN A 48 3.02 4.19 -6.27
N THR A 49 2.77 5.21 -5.43
CA THR A 49 3.23 5.23 -4.03
C THR A 49 2.58 4.12 -3.22
N VAL A 50 1.28 3.89 -3.39
CA VAL A 50 0.57 2.77 -2.73
C VAL A 50 1.23 1.44 -3.09
N ILE A 51 1.47 1.20 -4.38
CA ILE A 51 2.05 -0.06 -4.86
C ILE A 51 3.46 -0.28 -4.30
N ASP A 52 4.30 0.76 -4.31
CA ASP A 52 5.68 0.65 -3.79
C ASP A 52 5.68 0.36 -2.28
N ARG A 53 4.80 1.02 -1.52
CA ARG A 53 4.63 0.80 -0.08
C ARG A 53 4.08 -0.58 0.23
N VAL A 54 3.05 -1.03 -0.49
CA VAL A 54 2.50 -2.39 -0.33
C VAL A 54 3.56 -3.45 -0.64
N ARG A 55 4.36 -3.26 -1.69
CA ARG A 55 5.49 -4.15 -2.01
C ARG A 55 6.54 -4.14 -0.90
N ALA A 56 6.92 -2.97 -0.39
CA ALA A 56 7.87 -2.85 0.71
C ALA A 56 7.35 -3.54 1.98
N MET A 57 6.08 -3.36 2.32
CA MET A 57 5.43 -3.98 3.49
C MET A 57 5.26 -5.50 3.34
N LEU A 58 5.03 -6.01 2.12
CA LEU A 58 5.04 -7.45 1.84
C LEU A 58 6.45 -8.03 1.98
N ALA A 59 7.46 -7.36 1.42
CA ALA A 59 8.85 -7.79 1.51
C ALA A 59 9.36 -7.78 2.96
N ALA A 60 8.93 -6.80 3.76
CA ALA A 60 9.26 -6.69 5.18
C ALA A 60 8.46 -7.66 6.08
N GLY A 61 7.40 -8.30 5.57
CA GLY A 61 6.52 -9.17 6.33
C GLY A 61 5.50 -8.46 7.23
N THR A 62 5.37 -7.13 7.11
CA THR A 62 4.34 -6.33 7.81
C THR A 62 2.94 -6.76 7.40
N ILE A 63 2.73 -7.01 6.10
CA ILE A 63 1.53 -7.66 5.55
C ILE A 63 1.90 -9.01 4.97
N ARG A 64 1.02 -10.00 5.16
CA ARG A 64 1.28 -11.39 4.76
C ARG A 64 0.63 -11.80 3.44
N ARG A 65 -0.44 -11.12 3.03
CA ARG A 65 -1.09 -11.31 1.73
C ARG A 65 -1.96 -10.11 1.38
N VAL A 66 -2.05 -9.81 0.08
CA VAL A 66 -3.07 -8.94 -0.51
C VAL A 66 -4.11 -9.86 -1.16
N ARG A 67 -5.39 -9.56 -0.96
CA ARG A 67 -6.52 -10.39 -1.40
C ARG A 67 -7.56 -9.52 -2.06
#